data_AF-A0A9W9K0V3-F1
#
_entry.id   AF-A0A9W9K0V3-F1
#
_cell.length_a   1.000
_cell.length_b   1.000
_cell.length_c   1.000
_cell.angle_alpha   90.00
_cell.angle_beta   90.00
_cell.angle_gamma   90.00
#
_symmetry.space_group_name_H-M   'P 1'
#
loop_
_entity.id
_entity.type
_entity.pdbx_description
1 polymer ?
#
loop_
_entity_poly.entity_id
_entity_poly.type
_entity_poly.pdbx_seq_one_letter_code
_entity_poly.pdbx_strand_id
1 'polypeptide(L)'
;MAERERLLPQWNEGADISGLLDGDGGRLLQNYSNIEREEMEEHVKRIGKKGWDIMRFPCFRMFLFLRLDLSCSPVYQKILEEIRAGSFFLDMGCGLGQDIRRLILDGAPAEYLVGLDIEPAYIDLGYELFKDRSSLQSRFIVQDLFQDTPEMSTLIGKFRVIKCGYSMHLWNYARQLDAAKRIIQLASPRGGSIITGMHLGSHNAKLWTDLPPEFKAMFLHNKETLSELWMQASTDTGTRWKFECAIEEDENSKVLGSDGCRLRWYVVQE
;
A
#
# COMPACT_ATOMS: atom_id res chain seq x y z
N MET A 1 22.71 -19.06 12.74
CA MET A 1 21.25 -19.32 12.62
C MET A 1 20.49 -18.77 13.82
N ALA A 2 20.84 -19.14 15.06
CA ALA A 2 20.16 -18.65 16.28
C ALA A 2 20.21 -17.13 16.52
N GLU A 3 21.20 -16.43 15.98
CA GLU A 3 21.36 -14.97 16.14
C GLU A 3 20.52 -14.15 15.14
N ARG A 4 20.17 -14.74 13.98
CA ARG A 4 19.27 -14.11 12.99
C ARG A 4 17.79 -14.29 13.32
N GLU A 5 17.42 -15.36 14.05
CA GLU A 5 16.06 -15.52 14.59
C GLU A 5 15.72 -14.49 15.68
N ARG A 6 16.71 -13.89 16.35
CA ARG A 6 16.51 -12.85 17.38
C ARG A 6 16.14 -11.47 16.83
N LEU A 7 16.21 -11.26 15.52
CA LEU A 7 15.93 -9.96 14.89
C LEU A 7 14.45 -9.79 14.49
N LEU A 8 13.66 -10.86 14.51
CA LEU A 8 12.23 -10.79 14.22
C LEU A 8 11.44 -10.51 15.50
N PRO A 9 10.67 -9.39 15.56
CA PRO A 9 9.71 -9.20 16.63
C PRO A 9 8.72 -10.37 16.64
N GLN A 10 8.61 -11.10 17.74
CA GLN A 10 7.61 -12.15 17.90
C GLN A 10 6.20 -11.56 17.92
N TRP A 11 5.19 -12.34 17.52
CA TRP A 11 3.79 -11.95 17.69
C TRP A 11 3.53 -11.58 19.16
N ASN A 12 2.80 -10.48 19.39
CA ASN A 12 2.48 -9.99 20.73
C ASN A 12 0.97 -10.04 20.94
N GLU A 13 0.49 -11.07 21.63
CA GLU A 13 -0.94 -11.20 22.00
C GLU A 13 -1.42 -10.04 22.89
N GLY A 14 -0.52 -9.47 23.69
CA GLY A 14 -0.80 -8.36 24.61
C GLY A 14 -0.61 -6.97 23.99
N ALA A 15 -0.56 -6.84 22.66
CA ALA A 15 -0.44 -5.53 22.02
C ALA A 15 -1.65 -4.64 22.37
N ASP A 16 -1.38 -3.42 22.85
CA ASP A 16 -2.40 -2.39 23.01
C ASP A 16 -2.65 -1.72 21.66
N ILE A 17 -3.89 -1.82 21.18
CA ILE A 17 -4.31 -1.24 19.90
C ILE A 17 -5.43 -0.21 20.07
N SER A 18 -5.75 0.19 21.31
CA SER A 18 -6.80 1.16 21.63
C SER A 18 -6.72 2.42 20.77
N GLY A 19 -5.54 3.05 20.70
CA GLY A 19 -5.31 4.25 19.88
C GLY A 19 -5.52 4.06 18.38
N LEU A 20 -5.30 2.86 17.83
CA LEU A 20 -5.61 2.57 16.41
C LEU A 20 -7.12 2.41 16.19
N LEU A 21 -7.81 1.81 17.15
CA LEU A 21 -9.26 1.58 17.10
C LEU A 21 -10.06 2.86 17.40
N ASP A 22 -9.50 3.82 18.13
CA ASP A 22 -10.10 5.14 18.35
C ASP A 22 -9.83 6.09 17.15
N GLY A 23 -8.93 5.68 16.26
CA GLY A 23 -8.56 6.39 15.05
C GLY A 23 -9.46 6.11 13.85
N ASP A 24 -8.95 6.49 12.68
CA ASP A 24 -9.65 6.35 11.39
C ASP A 24 -9.92 4.90 11.00
N GLY A 25 -9.02 3.97 11.36
CA GLY A 25 -9.20 2.54 11.09
C GLY A 25 -10.38 1.94 11.84
N GLY A 26 -10.54 2.25 13.12
CA GLY A 26 -11.72 1.78 13.87
C GLY A 26 -13.02 2.45 13.42
N ARG A 27 -12.98 3.76 13.09
CA ARG A 27 -14.12 4.44 12.45
C ARG A 27 -14.53 3.78 11.13
N LEU A 28 -13.57 3.35 10.31
CA LEU A 28 -13.87 2.62 9.09
C LEU A 28 -14.56 1.29 9.42
N LEU A 29 -14.04 0.49 10.34
CA LEU A 29 -14.66 -0.77 10.73
C LEU A 29 -16.07 -0.59 11.31
N GLN A 30 -16.30 0.46 12.08
CA GLN A 30 -17.61 0.78 12.63
C GLN A 30 -18.58 1.22 11.54
N ASN A 31 -18.21 2.23 10.74
CA ASN A 31 -19.14 2.88 9.81
C ASN A 31 -19.35 2.12 8.49
N TYR A 32 -18.35 1.35 8.05
CA TYR A 32 -18.44 0.55 6.83
C TYR A 32 -18.89 -0.88 7.12
N SER A 33 -18.29 -1.52 8.13
CA SER A 33 -18.51 -2.96 8.40
C SER A 33 -19.54 -3.25 9.49
N ASN A 34 -20.06 -2.21 10.17
CA ASN A 34 -20.95 -2.34 11.33
C ASN A 34 -20.38 -3.27 12.42
N ILE A 35 -19.08 -3.15 12.70
CA ILE A 35 -18.44 -3.88 13.79
C ILE A 35 -18.55 -3.05 15.06
N GLU A 36 -19.22 -3.61 16.07
CA GLU A 36 -19.37 -2.98 17.37
C GLU A 36 -18.02 -2.82 18.08
N ARG A 37 -17.92 -1.77 18.89
CA ARG A 37 -16.66 -1.34 19.51
C ARG A 37 -16.06 -2.42 20.43
N GLU A 38 -16.92 -3.14 21.13
CA GLU A 38 -16.59 -4.19 22.09
C GLU A 38 -16.00 -5.44 21.41
N GLU A 39 -16.42 -5.73 20.18
CA GLU A 39 -15.94 -6.90 19.41
C GLU A 39 -14.69 -6.57 18.56
N MET A 40 -14.43 -5.28 18.34
CA MET A 40 -13.47 -4.82 17.35
C MET A 40 -12.03 -5.23 17.68
N GLU A 41 -11.63 -5.17 18.95
CA GLU A 41 -10.25 -5.49 19.35
C GLU A 41 -9.91 -6.96 19.09
N GLU A 42 -10.77 -7.88 19.56
CA GLU A 42 -10.58 -9.30 19.33
C GLU A 42 -10.55 -9.63 17.84
N HIS A 43 -11.48 -9.06 17.07
CA HIS A 43 -11.56 -9.26 15.63
C HIS A 43 -10.29 -8.78 14.92
N VAL A 44 -9.81 -7.57 15.21
CA VAL A 44 -8.59 -7.02 14.62
C VAL A 44 -7.35 -7.83 15.00
N LYS A 45 -7.21 -8.22 16.28
CA LYS A 45 -6.08 -9.05 16.75
C LYS A 45 -6.03 -10.39 16.01
N ARG A 46 -7.19 -11.02 15.85
CA ARG A 46 -7.34 -12.28 15.12
C ARG A 46 -6.98 -12.15 13.63
N ILE A 47 -7.43 -11.09 12.96
CA ILE A 47 -7.04 -10.80 11.56
C ILE A 47 -5.53 -10.55 11.45
N GLY A 48 -4.97 -9.72 12.33
CA GLY A 48 -3.53 -9.46 12.36
C GLY A 48 -2.71 -10.74 12.55
N LYS A 49 -3.15 -11.65 13.44
CA LYS A 49 -2.48 -12.93 13.67
C LYS A 49 -2.51 -13.81 12.42
N LYS A 50 -3.67 -13.95 11.78
CA LYS A 50 -3.79 -14.71 10.54
C LYS A 50 -2.90 -14.14 9.43
N GLY A 51 -2.85 -12.82 9.28
CA GLY A 51 -1.98 -12.15 8.32
C GLY A 51 -0.50 -12.43 8.59
N TRP A 52 -0.08 -12.31 9.86
CA TRP A 52 1.28 -12.62 10.30
C TRP A 52 1.70 -14.07 10.07
N ASP A 53 0.76 -15.02 10.15
CA ASP A 53 1.03 -16.44 9.93
C ASP A 53 1.19 -16.82 8.45
N ILE A 54 0.67 -16.01 7.51
CA ILE A 54 0.92 -16.17 6.07
C ILE A 54 2.36 -15.77 5.75
N MET A 55 2.73 -14.55 6.13
CA MET A 55 4.09 -14.03 6.06
C MET A 55 4.30 -13.08 7.23
N ARG A 56 5.49 -13.13 7.84
CA ARG A 56 5.85 -12.36 9.04
C ARG A 56 6.12 -10.88 8.73
N PHE A 57 5.26 -10.24 7.94
CA PHE A 57 5.34 -8.82 7.68
C PHE A 57 5.05 -8.02 8.96
N PRO A 58 5.95 -7.09 9.36
CA PRO A 58 5.76 -6.26 10.55
C PRO A 58 4.43 -5.50 10.59
N CYS A 59 3.88 -5.14 9.43
CA CYS A 59 2.61 -4.42 9.33
C CYS A 59 1.43 -5.15 9.98
N PHE A 60 1.41 -6.49 9.96
CA PHE A 60 0.35 -7.28 10.61
C PHE A 60 0.48 -7.29 12.12
N ARG A 61 1.71 -7.44 12.63
CA ARG A 61 2.01 -7.36 14.06
C ARG A 61 1.70 -5.97 14.63
N MET A 62 1.87 -4.94 13.82
CA MET A 62 1.68 -3.53 14.21
C MET A 62 0.31 -2.98 13.80
N PHE A 63 -0.56 -3.83 13.24
CA PHE A 63 -1.92 -3.49 12.82
C PHE A 63 -1.99 -2.28 11.88
N LEU A 64 -0.97 -2.10 11.02
CA LEU A 64 -0.88 -0.95 10.11
C LEU A 64 -1.95 -0.97 9.00
N PHE A 65 -2.66 -2.07 8.81
CA PHE A 65 -3.85 -2.13 7.97
C PHE A 65 -5.02 -1.28 8.52
N LEU A 66 -4.91 -0.74 9.74
CA LEU A 66 -5.81 0.27 10.28
C LEU A 66 -5.34 1.72 10.02
N ARG A 67 -4.14 1.91 9.44
CA ARG A 67 -3.66 3.23 9.03
C ARG A 67 -4.13 3.51 7.61
N LEU A 68 -4.97 4.54 7.45
CA LEU A 68 -5.60 4.91 6.18
C LEU A 68 -4.80 5.99 5.46
N ASP A 69 -3.52 5.72 5.22
CA ASP A 69 -2.56 6.72 4.75
C ASP A 69 -2.97 7.39 3.44
N LEU A 70 -3.70 6.72 2.55
CA LEU A 70 -4.17 7.34 1.30
C LEU A 70 -5.06 8.57 1.58
N SER A 71 -5.91 8.52 2.61
CA SER A 71 -6.81 9.63 2.99
C SER A 71 -6.07 10.88 3.47
N CYS A 72 -4.81 10.72 3.92
CA CYS A 72 -3.93 11.83 4.30
C CYS A 72 -3.13 12.38 3.11
N SER A 73 -3.29 11.83 1.90
CA SER A 73 -2.58 12.32 0.72
C SER A 73 -3.05 13.73 0.32
N PRO A 74 -2.14 14.66 -0.01
CA PRO A 74 -2.51 15.98 -0.53
C PRO A 74 -3.38 15.93 -1.80
N VAL A 75 -3.34 14.81 -2.52
CA VAL A 75 -4.13 14.58 -3.74
C VAL A 75 -5.40 13.75 -3.50
N TYR A 76 -5.75 13.43 -2.25
CA TYR A 76 -6.87 12.52 -1.94
C TYR A 76 -8.23 13.00 -2.48
N GLN A 77 -8.54 14.30 -2.33
CA GLN A 77 -9.79 14.85 -2.86
C GLN A 77 -9.87 14.72 -4.38
N LYS A 78 -8.76 14.97 -5.07
CA LYS A 78 -8.69 14.79 -6.53
C LYS A 78 -8.85 13.33 -6.94
N ILE A 79 -8.33 12.38 -6.14
CA ILE A 79 -8.55 10.96 -6.37
C ILE A 79 -10.04 10.62 -6.29
N LEU A 80 -10.74 11.09 -5.25
CA LEU A 80 -12.19 10.90 -5.12
C LEU A 80 -12.96 11.52 -6.30
N GLU A 81 -12.59 12.72 -6.74
CA GLU A 81 -13.20 13.39 -7.90
C GLU A 81 -13.05 12.58 -9.19
N GLU A 82 -11.84 12.10 -9.48
CA GLU A 82 -11.57 11.28 -10.67
C GLU A 82 -12.38 9.98 -10.66
N ILE A 83 -12.49 9.32 -9.50
CA ILE A 83 -13.25 8.07 -9.37
C ILE A 83 -14.76 8.32 -9.50
N ARG A 84 -15.29 9.37 -8.87
CA ARG A 84 -16.71 9.76 -9.00
C ARG A 84 -17.07 10.18 -10.44
N ALA A 85 -16.10 10.68 -11.20
CA ALA A 85 -16.25 10.97 -12.63
C ALA A 85 -16.19 9.71 -13.52
N GLY A 86 -16.08 8.51 -12.93
CA GLY A 86 -16.09 7.24 -13.64
C GLY A 86 -14.71 6.74 -14.06
N SER A 87 -13.65 7.25 -13.44
CA SER A 87 -12.29 6.80 -13.73
C SER A 87 -11.87 5.63 -12.85
N PHE A 88 -11.16 4.66 -13.45
CA PHE A 88 -10.65 3.53 -12.70
C PHE A 88 -9.48 3.90 -11.77
N PHE A 89 -9.53 3.33 -10.57
CA PHE A 89 -8.48 3.38 -9.55
C PHE A 89 -7.90 1.98 -9.33
N LEU A 90 -6.58 1.90 -9.16
CA LEU A 90 -5.87 0.68 -8.79
C LEU A 90 -5.19 0.84 -7.43
N ASP A 91 -5.46 -0.07 -6.49
CA ASP A 91 -4.64 -0.30 -5.30
C ASP A 91 -3.66 -1.45 -5.59
N MET A 92 -2.39 -1.13 -5.82
CA MET A 92 -1.33 -2.07 -6.17
C MET A 92 -0.58 -2.55 -4.92
N GLY A 93 -0.65 -3.85 -4.67
CA GLY A 93 -0.30 -4.45 -3.38
C GLY A 93 -1.35 -4.10 -2.34
N CYS A 94 -2.62 -4.37 -2.64
CA CYS A 94 -3.75 -3.89 -1.83
C CYS A 94 -3.85 -4.58 -0.47
N GLY A 95 -3.21 -5.73 -0.27
CA GLY A 95 -3.29 -6.52 0.95
C GLY A 95 -4.75 -6.81 1.33
N LEU A 96 -5.21 -6.19 2.41
CA LEU A 96 -6.57 -6.37 2.93
C LEU A 96 -7.59 -5.44 2.25
N GLY A 97 -7.16 -4.54 1.38
CA GLY A 97 -8.02 -3.62 0.63
C GLY A 97 -8.71 -2.58 1.51
N GLN A 98 -8.04 -2.09 2.55
CA GLN A 98 -8.57 -1.05 3.45
C GLN A 98 -8.75 0.31 2.75
N ASP A 99 -7.85 0.65 1.82
CA ASP A 99 -7.93 1.93 1.09
C ASP A 99 -9.13 1.95 0.14
N ILE A 100 -9.42 0.83 -0.53
CA ILE A 100 -10.62 0.64 -1.36
C ILE A 100 -11.88 0.92 -0.53
N ARG A 101 -11.98 0.33 0.66
CA ARG A 101 -13.17 0.47 1.52
C ARG A 101 -13.26 1.85 2.16
N ARG A 102 -12.12 2.48 2.45
CA ARG A 102 -12.09 3.88 2.83
C ARG A 102 -12.58 4.79 1.71
N LEU A 103 -12.17 4.58 0.47
CA LEU A 103 -12.67 5.33 -0.68
C LEU A 103 -14.20 5.16 -0.84
N ILE A 104 -14.73 3.95 -0.66
CA ILE A 104 -16.18 3.69 -0.72
C ILE A 104 -16.91 4.43 0.40
N LEU A 105 -16.41 4.35 1.64
CA LEU A 105 -16.99 5.10 2.77
C LEU A 105 -17.03 6.61 2.47
N ASP A 106 -15.99 7.12 1.81
CA ASP A 106 -15.89 8.52 1.41
C ASP A 106 -16.62 8.83 0.08
N GLY A 107 -17.42 7.89 -0.44
CA GLY A 107 -18.36 8.11 -1.55
C GLY A 107 -17.79 7.87 -2.96
N ALA A 108 -16.76 7.03 -3.10
CA ALA A 108 -16.31 6.52 -4.40
C ALA A 108 -17.18 5.32 -4.85
N PRO A 109 -17.64 5.26 -6.13
CA PRO A 109 -18.35 4.09 -6.63
C PRO A 109 -17.44 2.86 -6.70
N ALA A 110 -17.89 1.76 -6.12
CA ALA A 110 -17.08 0.56 -5.89
C ALA A 110 -16.66 -0.13 -7.19
N GLU A 111 -17.46 -0.05 -8.26
CA GLU A 111 -17.21 -0.68 -9.56
C GLU A 111 -15.97 -0.13 -10.29
N TYR A 112 -15.50 1.06 -9.91
CA TYR A 112 -14.29 1.69 -10.46
C TYR A 112 -13.03 1.40 -9.65
N LEU A 113 -13.16 0.68 -8.53
CA LEU A 113 -12.03 0.36 -7.65
C LEU A 113 -11.54 -1.06 -7.94
N VAL A 114 -10.24 -1.17 -8.23
CA VAL A 114 -9.56 -2.43 -8.47
C VAL A 114 -8.44 -2.62 -7.46
N GLY A 115 -8.39 -3.78 -6.81
CA GLY A 115 -7.26 -4.21 -6.01
C GLY A 115 -6.41 -5.22 -6.78
N LEU A 116 -5.09 -5.09 -6.69
CA LEU A 116 -4.13 -6.05 -7.22
C LEU A 116 -3.23 -6.51 -6.09
N ASP A 117 -3.17 -7.82 -5.84
CA ASP A 117 -2.21 -8.41 -4.92
C ASP A 117 -1.70 -9.75 -5.47
N ILE A 118 -0.52 -10.18 -5.03
CA ILE A 118 0.03 -11.47 -5.42
C ILE A 118 -0.50 -12.59 -4.53
N GLU A 119 -0.90 -12.27 -3.30
CA GLU A 119 -1.31 -13.25 -2.29
C GLU A 119 -2.83 -13.23 -2.08
N PRO A 120 -3.57 -14.24 -2.58
CA PRO A 120 -5.03 -14.29 -2.46
C PRO A 120 -5.49 -14.33 -1.00
N ALA A 121 -4.71 -14.91 -0.08
CA ALA A 121 -5.10 -15.02 1.32
C ALA A 121 -5.25 -13.65 2.00
N TYR A 122 -4.53 -12.61 1.57
CA TYR A 122 -4.71 -11.25 2.11
C TYR A 122 -6.04 -10.62 1.66
N ILE A 123 -6.45 -10.87 0.42
CA ILE A 123 -7.76 -10.43 -0.08
C ILE A 123 -8.88 -11.13 0.71
N ASP A 124 -8.73 -12.43 0.96
CA ASP A 124 -9.68 -13.19 1.76
C ASP A 124 -9.77 -12.69 3.21
N LEU A 125 -8.64 -12.34 3.82
CA LEU A 125 -8.59 -11.68 5.12
C LEU A 125 -9.22 -10.29 5.10
N GLY A 126 -9.10 -9.55 4.00
CA GLY A 126 -9.80 -8.28 3.80
C GLY A 126 -11.31 -8.47 3.88
N TYR A 127 -11.86 -9.42 3.12
CA TYR A 127 -13.29 -9.74 3.21
C TYR A 127 -13.73 -10.18 4.61
N GLU A 128 -12.87 -10.88 5.35
CA GLU A 128 -13.15 -11.26 6.74
C GLU A 128 -13.10 -10.05 7.69
N LEU A 129 -12.11 -9.17 7.53
CA LEU A 129 -11.95 -7.95 8.33
C LEU A 129 -13.18 -7.04 8.18
N PHE A 130 -13.66 -6.86 6.95
CA PHE A 130 -14.72 -5.91 6.63
C PHE A 130 -16.11 -6.52 6.48
N LYS A 131 -16.26 -7.85 6.63
CA LYS A 131 -17.54 -8.59 6.58
C LYS A 131 -18.38 -8.33 5.31
N ASP A 132 -17.74 -8.13 4.15
CA ASP A 132 -18.39 -7.60 2.95
C ASP A 132 -18.27 -8.46 1.69
N ARG A 133 -17.94 -9.75 1.84
CA ARG A 133 -17.74 -10.67 0.70
C ARG A 133 -18.92 -10.73 -0.28
N SER A 134 -20.14 -10.60 0.23
CA SER A 134 -21.36 -10.65 -0.59
C SER A 134 -21.82 -9.28 -1.11
N SER A 135 -21.28 -8.17 -0.61
CA SER A 135 -21.78 -6.82 -0.88
C SER A 135 -20.78 -5.93 -1.64
N LEU A 136 -19.47 -6.17 -1.51
CA LEU A 136 -18.45 -5.38 -2.17
C LEU A 136 -18.45 -5.65 -3.69
N GLN A 137 -18.60 -4.60 -4.49
CA GLN A 137 -18.63 -4.67 -5.96
C GLN A 137 -17.26 -4.42 -6.62
N SER A 138 -16.24 -4.04 -5.84
CA SER A 138 -14.88 -3.83 -6.35
C SER A 138 -14.26 -5.13 -6.84
N ARG A 139 -13.38 -5.01 -7.84
CA ARG A 139 -12.68 -6.17 -8.43
C ARG A 139 -11.33 -6.37 -7.75
N PHE A 140 -11.02 -7.60 -7.35
CA PHE A 140 -9.67 -7.99 -6.95
C PHE A 140 -9.05 -8.89 -8.01
N ILE A 141 -7.78 -8.66 -8.29
CA ILE A 141 -6.96 -9.41 -9.24
C ILE A 141 -5.79 -10.02 -8.47
N VAL A 142 -5.64 -11.34 -8.58
CA VAL A 142 -4.57 -12.09 -7.92
C VAL A 142 -3.48 -12.35 -8.95
N GLN A 143 -2.44 -11.53 -8.95
CA GLN A 143 -1.44 -11.55 -10.01
C GLN A 143 -0.12 -10.87 -9.63
N ASP A 144 0.98 -11.44 -10.10
CA ASP A 144 2.29 -10.82 -10.02
C ASP A 144 2.41 -9.65 -11.03
N LEU A 145 2.69 -8.45 -10.53
CA LEU A 145 2.87 -7.22 -11.33
C LEU A 145 3.84 -7.42 -12.51
N PHE A 146 4.89 -8.21 -12.29
CA PHE A 146 5.98 -8.39 -13.24
C PHE A 146 5.74 -9.51 -14.26
N GLN A 147 4.60 -10.21 -14.17
CA GLN A 147 4.23 -11.24 -15.13
C GLN A 147 3.31 -10.67 -16.21
N ASP A 148 3.64 -10.95 -17.47
CA ASP A 148 2.83 -10.60 -18.63
C ASP A 148 1.78 -11.67 -18.89
N THR A 149 0.64 -11.56 -18.22
CA THR A 149 -0.54 -12.39 -18.51
C THR A 149 -1.53 -11.67 -19.42
N PRO A 150 -2.45 -12.42 -20.07
CA PRO A 150 -3.54 -11.81 -20.81
C PRO A 150 -4.36 -10.84 -19.97
N GLU A 151 -4.62 -11.18 -18.69
CA GLU A 151 -5.33 -10.30 -17.76
C GLU A 151 -4.58 -8.98 -17.55
N MET A 152 -3.29 -9.01 -17.22
CA MET A 152 -2.47 -7.79 -17.07
C MET A 152 -2.43 -6.95 -18.35
N SER A 153 -2.41 -7.60 -19.52
CA SER A 153 -2.43 -6.90 -20.80
C SER A 153 -3.71 -6.09 -21.00
N THR A 154 -4.85 -6.54 -20.47
CA THR A 154 -6.12 -5.79 -20.56
C THR A 154 -6.15 -4.53 -19.69
N LEU A 155 -5.24 -4.43 -18.71
CA LEU A 155 -5.16 -3.34 -17.75
C LEU A 155 -4.27 -2.17 -18.20
N ILE A 156 -3.48 -2.35 -19.26
CA ILE A 156 -2.60 -1.32 -19.81
C ILE A 156 -3.43 -0.08 -20.19
N GLY A 157 -2.97 1.09 -19.73
CA GLY A 157 -3.60 2.38 -20.03
C GLY A 157 -4.98 2.60 -19.41
N LYS A 158 -5.40 1.81 -18.40
CA LYS A 158 -6.77 1.86 -17.86
C LYS A 158 -6.95 2.78 -16.67
N PHE A 159 -5.91 2.95 -15.86
CA PHE A 159 -6.09 3.57 -14.54
C PHE A 159 -5.76 5.05 -14.57
N ARG A 160 -6.69 5.85 -14.09
CA ARG A 160 -6.49 7.29 -13.93
C ARG A 160 -5.72 7.60 -12.65
N VAL A 161 -5.92 6.76 -11.64
CA VAL A 161 -5.24 6.83 -10.36
C VAL A 161 -4.68 5.46 -10.03
N ILE A 162 -3.41 5.39 -9.63
CA ILE A 162 -2.79 4.19 -9.09
C ILE A 162 -2.19 4.53 -7.73
N LYS A 163 -2.56 3.78 -6.69
CA LYS A 163 -1.91 3.83 -5.39
C LYS A 163 -1.01 2.60 -5.23
N CYS A 164 0.23 2.81 -4.79
CA CYS A 164 1.18 1.73 -4.47
C CYS A 164 1.87 2.01 -3.12
N GLY A 165 1.08 1.94 -2.05
CA GLY A 165 1.55 2.20 -0.69
C GLY A 165 2.22 0.97 -0.08
N TYR A 166 3.42 1.15 0.47
CA TYR A 166 4.17 0.13 1.20
C TYR A 166 4.47 -1.19 0.45
N SER A 167 4.30 -1.23 -0.87
CA SER A 167 4.63 -2.40 -1.70
C SER A 167 6.02 -2.27 -2.35
N MET A 168 6.33 -1.10 -2.91
CA MET A 168 7.57 -0.90 -3.67
C MET A 168 8.86 -1.03 -2.86
N HIS A 169 8.86 -0.58 -1.60
CA HIS A 169 10.06 -0.64 -0.75
C HIS A 169 10.53 -2.08 -0.44
N LEU A 170 9.73 -3.11 -0.75
CA LEU A 170 10.10 -4.52 -0.58
C LEU A 170 11.17 -5.00 -1.58
N TRP A 171 11.57 -4.14 -2.53
CA TRP A 171 12.50 -4.47 -3.60
C TRP A 171 13.79 -3.66 -3.52
N ASN A 172 14.84 -4.15 -4.20
CA ASN A 172 16.03 -3.36 -4.49
C ASN A 172 15.73 -2.29 -5.55
N TYR A 173 16.64 -1.33 -5.73
CA TYR A 173 16.43 -0.19 -6.64
C TYR A 173 16.06 -0.62 -8.07
N ALA A 174 16.78 -1.59 -8.65
CA ALA A 174 16.54 -2.05 -10.01
C ALA A 174 15.11 -2.59 -10.20
N ARG A 175 14.64 -3.39 -9.24
CA ARG A 175 13.28 -3.95 -9.30
C ARG A 175 12.20 -2.93 -8.95
N GLN A 176 12.50 -1.93 -8.11
CA GLN A 176 11.62 -0.76 -7.92
C GLN A 176 11.48 0.06 -9.21
N LEU A 177 12.55 0.21 -9.99
CA LEU A 177 12.53 0.91 -11.27
C LEU A 177 11.68 0.14 -12.30
N ASP A 178 11.84 -1.18 -12.37
CA ASP A 178 10.98 -2.03 -13.20
C ASP A 178 9.50 -1.90 -12.81
N ALA A 179 9.21 -1.86 -11.50
CA ALA A 179 7.86 -1.66 -11.00
C ALA A 179 7.31 -0.28 -11.41
N ALA A 180 8.08 0.79 -11.24
CA ALA A 180 7.67 2.14 -11.64
C ALA A 180 7.33 2.21 -13.14
N LYS A 181 8.16 1.62 -14.01
CA LYS A 181 7.89 1.53 -15.46
C LYS A 181 6.60 0.77 -15.75
N ARG A 182 6.38 -0.35 -15.08
CA ARG A 182 5.18 -1.17 -15.22
C ARG A 182 3.92 -0.43 -14.76
N ILE A 183 4.00 0.29 -13.64
CA ILE A 183 2.90 1.12 -13.12
C ILE A 183 2.56 2.24 -14.12
N ILE A 184 3.57 2.90 -14.71
CA ILE A 184 3.36 3.90 -15.77
C ILE A 184 2.63 3.29 -16.98
N GLN A 185 2.93 2.05 -17.38
CA GLN A 185 2.21 1.38 -18.47
C GLN A 185 0.73 1.12 -18.14
N LEU A 186 0.41 0.84 -16.86
CA LEU A 186 -0.98 0.65 -16.42
C LEU A 186 -1.76 1.97 -16.34
N ALA A 187 -1.06 3.08 -16.12
CA ALA A 187 -1.67 4.40 -16.07
C ALA A 187 -2.21 4.83 -17.44
N SER A 188 -3.38 5.46 -17.45
CA SER A 188 -3.95 6.08 -18.64
C SER A 188 -2.98 7.11 -19.21
N PRO A 189 -2.69 7.10 -20.53
CA PRO A 189 -1.72 8.02 -21.14
C PRO A 189 -2.20 9.48 -21.20
N ARG A 190 -3.42 9.77 -20.73
CA ARG A 190 -3.99 11.12 -20.67
C ARG A 190 -3.33 11.93 -19.56
N GLY A 191 -2.94 13.17 -19.85
CA GLY A 191 -2.37 14.10 -18.87
C GLY A 191 -3.20 14.23 -17.60
N GLY A 192 -2.52 14.41 -16.47
CA GLY A 192 -3.09 14.52 -15.13
C GLY A 192 -3.30 13.19 -14.39
N SER A 193 -2.84 12.05 -14.92
CA SER A 193 -2.96 10.76 -14.23
C SER A 193 -2.12 10.80 -12.96
N ILE A 194 -2.60 10.18 -11.89
CA ILE A 194 -1.98 10.28 -10.57
C ILE A 194 -1.43 8.91 -10.18
N ILE A 195 -0.17 8.83 -9.82
CA ILE A 195 0.38 7.68 -9.11
C ILE A 195 0.83 8.17 -7.74
N THR A 196 0.38 7.52 -6.66
CA THR A 196 0.70 7.95 -5.29
C THR A 196 1.08 6.77 -4.42
N GLY A 197 1.86 7.01 -3.38
CA GLY A 197 2.23 5.96 -2.46
C GLY A 197 2.85 6.46 -1.18
N MET A 198 3.08 5.48 -0.32
CA MET A 198 3.90 5.57 0.88
C MET A 198 5.09 4.66 0.69
N HIS A 199 6.26 5.10 1.10
CA HIS A 199 7.45 4.26 1.20
C HIS A 199 7.98 4.25 2.62
N LEU A 200 8.49 3.09 3.02
CA LEU A 200 9.49 3.02 4.08
C LEU A 200 10.79 3.56 3.51
N GLY A 201 11.31 4.63 4.11
CA GLY A 201 12.47 5.36 3.62
C GLY A 201 13.57 5.47 4.67
N SER A 202 14.65 6.14 4.28
CA SER A 202 15.69 6.56 5.19
C SER A 202 16.19 7.95 4.83
N HIS A 203 16.52 8.77 5.83
CA HIS A 203 17.22 10.04 5.63
C HIS A 203 18.54 9.85 4.86
N ASN A 204 19.20 8.72 5.08
CA ASN A 204 20.40 8.30 4.35
C ASN A 204 20.06 7.10 3.45
N ALA A 205 19.78 7.37 2.17
CA ALA A 205 19.39 6.34 1.21
C ALA A 205 20.43 5.20 1.18
N LYS A 206 19.97 3.95 1.26
CA LYS A 206 20.85 2.79 1.39
C LYS A 206 20.20 1.49 0.91
N LEU A 207 21.04 0.56 0.47
CA LEU A 207 20.63 -0.84 0.35
C LEU A 207 20.61 -1.47 1.74
N TRP A 208 19.44 -1.88 2.19
CA TRP A 208 19.26 -2.56 3.46
C TRP A 208 19.30 -4.08 3.26
N THR A 209 20.36 -4.70 3.78
CA THR A 209 20.64 -6.13 3.65
C THR A 209 20.51 -6.90 4.96
N ASP A 210 20.44 -6.19 6.08
CA ASP A 210 20.33 -6.76 7.43
C ASP A 210 18.87 -7.09 7.75
N LEU A 211 18.31 -7.96 6.91
CA LEU A 211 16.92 -8.38 6.93
C LEU A 211 16.79 -9.85 7.37
N PRO A 212 15.64 -10.23 7.94
CA PRO A 212 15.30 -11.62 8.17
C PRO A 212 15.40 -12.48 6.89
N PRO A 213 15.73 -13.79 6.97
CA PRO A 213 15.96 -14.63 5.80
C PRO A 213 14.81 -14.71 4.79
N GLU A 214 13.57 -14.48 5.22
CA GLU A 214 12.38 -14.42 4.38
C GLU A 214 12.32 -13.18 3.46
N PHE A 215 13.10 -12.14 3.76
CA PHE A 215 13.13 -10.90 3.00
C PHE A 215 14.39 -10.78 2.14
N LYS A 216 14.23 -10.24 0.93
CA LYS A 216 15.34 -9.86 0.05
C LYS A 216 15.82 -8.44 0.38
N ALA A 217 17.02 -8.09 -0.09
CA ALA A 217 17.55 -6.75 0.08
C ALA A 217 16.59 -5.68 -0.47
N MET A 218 16.38 -4.63 0.32
CA MET A 218 15.47 -3.52 0.04
C MET A 218 16.28 -2.24 -0.17
N PHE A 219 15.95 -1.43 -1.17
CA PHE A 219 16.55 -0.10 -1.28
C PHE A 219 15.66 0.92 -0.57
N LEU A 220 16.17 1.47 0.53
CA LEU A 220 15.50 2.50 1.30
C LEU A 220 15.84 3.85 0.69
N HIS A 221 14.84 4.51 0.15
CA HIS A 221 14.99 5.82 -0.47
C HIS A 221 14.99 6.94 0.57
N ASN A 222 15.73 8.01 0.29
CA ASN A 222 15.41 9.37 0.74
C ASN A 222 14.56 10.08 -0.33
N LYS A 223 14.21 11.35 -0.12
CA LYS A 223 13.42 12.12 -1.09
C LYS A 223 14.09 12.20 -2.47
N GLU A 224 15.40 12.42 -2.49
CA GLU A 224 16.19 12.66 -3.70
C GLU A 224 16.24 11.40 -4.57
N THR A 225 16.64 10.26 -3.98
CA THR A 225 16.73 9.00 -4.72
C THR A 225 15.37 8.45 -5.15
N LEU A 226 14.28 8.76 -4.43
CA LEU A 226 12.94 8.41 -4.88
C LEU A 226 12.50 9.27 -6.08
N SER A 227 12.86 10.55 -6.08
CA SER A 227 12.67 11.43 -7.23
C SER A 227 13.44 10.90 -8.45
N GLU A 228 14.72 10.54 -8.28
CA GLU A 228 15.56 9.97 -9.33
C GLU A 228 14.94 8.72 -9.95
N LEU A 229 14.41 7.81 -9.11
CA LEU A 229 13.71 6.61 -9.57
C LEU A 229 12.55 6.93 -10.52
N TRP A 230 11.68 7.87 -10.13
CA TRP A 230 10.52 8.27 -10.94
C TRP A 230 10.93 9.03 -12.20
N MET A 231 11.96 9.89 -12.14
CA MET A 231 12.47 10.59 -13.33
C MET A 231 13.11 9.62 -14.33
N GLN A 232 13.83 8.62 -13.83
CA GLN A 232 14.39 7.56 -14.66
C GLN A 232 13.27 6.74 -15.32
N ALA A 233 12.26 6.32 -14.55
CA ALA A 233 11.10 5.61 -15.09
C ALA A 233 10.33 6.43 -16.14
N SER A 234 10.23 7.75 -15.92
CA SER A 234 9.62 8.69 -16.87
C SER A 234 10.40 8.73 -18.19
N THR A 235 11.73 8.86 -18.12
CA THR A 235 12.62 8.89 -19.29
C THR A 235 12.56 7.58 -20.06
N ASP A 236 12.70 6.45 -19.35
CA ASP A 236 12.75 5.12 -19.94
C ASP A 236 11.42 4.70 -20.60
N THR A 237 10.30 5.28 -20.18
CA THR A 237 8.98 5.04 -20.78
C THR A 237 8.57 6.11 -21.80
N GLY A 238 9.41 7.14 -22.03
CA GLY A 238 9.09 8.24 -22.93
C GLY A 238 7.89 9.09 -22.47
N THR A 239 7.64 9.14 -21.16
CA THR A 239 6.55 9.91 -20.54
C THR A 239 7.11 11.08 -19.73
N ARG A 240 6.23 11.98 -19.26
CA ARG A 240 6.60 13.09 -18.37
C ARG A 240 5.72 13.07 -17.13
N TRP A 241 6.37 13.17 -15.98
CA TRP A 241 5.72 13.11 -14.67
C TRP A 241 6.35 14.13 -13.75
N LYS A 242 5.52 14.91 -13.06
CA LYS A 242 5.94 15.81 -11.99
C LYS A 242 5.93 15.06 -10.66
N PHE A 243 7.06 15.01 -9.95
CA PHE A 243 7.21 14.34 -8.65
C PHE A 243 7.09 15.31 -7.47
N GLU A 244 6.38 14.88 -6.44
CA GLU A 244 6.25 15.58 -5.16
C GLU A 244 6.38 14.57 -4.01
N CYS A 245 7.10 14.95 -2.95
CA CYS A 245 7.34 14.08 -1.79
C CYS A 245 7.52 14.88 -0.50
N ALA A 246 6.86 14.40 0.55
CA ALA A 246 7.01 14.84 1.94
C ALA A 246 7.63 13.73 2.77
N ILE A 247 8.50 14.11 3.72
CA ILE A 247 9.11 13.21 4.71
C ILE A 247 8.23 13.27 5.96
N GLU A 248 7.85 12.10 6.47
CA GLU A 248 7.07 11.94 7.69
C GLU A 248 7.86 11.11 8.71
N GLU A 249 8.00 11.65 9.91
CA GLU A 249 8.59 10.92 11.03
C GLU A 249 7.56 9.99 11.66
N ASP A 250 7.98 8.77 11.99
CA ASP A 250 7.11 7.77 12.60
C ASP A 250 7.96 6.84 13.47
N GLU A 251 7.54 6.66 14.73
CA GLU A 251 8.21 5.77 15.68
C GLU A 251 8.35 4.35 15.12
N ASN A 252 7.38 3.92 14.30
CA ASN A 252 7.41 2.61 13.65
C ASN A 252 8.53 2.47 12.61
N SER A 253 9.01 3.57 12.05
CA SER A 253 10.13 3.58 11.10
C SER A 253 11.48 3.49 11.80
N LYS A 254 11.54 3.77 13.12
CA LYS A 254 12.78 3.68 13.91
C LYS A 254 13.26 2.25 14.14
N VAL A 255 12.43 1.24 13.82
CA VAL A 255 12.86 -0.17 13.76
C VAL A 255 14.02 -0.37 12.77
N LEU A 256 14.23 0.59 11.85
CA LEU A 256 15.33 0.63 10.88
C LEU A 256 16.61 1.31 11.37
N GLY A 257 16.63 1.76 12.63
CA GLY A 257 17.63 2.66 13.19
C GLY A 257 17.16 4.11 13.25
N SER A 258 18.04 5.01 13.68
CA SER A 258 17.77 6.46 13.87
C SER A 258 17.36 7.19 12.59
N ASP A 259 17.67 6.63 11.43
CA ASP A 259 17.53 7.30 10.14
C ASP A 259 16.28 6.87 9.37
N GLY A 260 15.43 6.02 9.95
CA GLY A 260 14.22 5.52 9.29
C GLY A 260 13.12 6.58 9.26
N CYS A 261 12.50 6.76 8.10
CA CYS A 261 11.39 7.70 7.91
C CYS A 261 10.32 7.11 6.99
N ARG A 262 9.21 7.83 6.82
CA ARG A 262 8.21 7.54 5.80
C ARG A 262 8.29 8.59 4.71
N LEU A 263 8.18 8.16 3.46
CA LEU A 263 8.06 9.07 2.32
C LEU A 263 6.63 8.99 1.79
N ARG A 264 5.90 10.10 1.90
CA ARG A 264 4.61 10.28 1.23
C ARG A 264 4.84 10.99 -0.08
N TRP A 265 4.44 10.37 -1.18
CA TRP A 265 4.75 10.90 -2.49
C TRP A 265 3.61 10.71 -3.48
N TYR A 266 3.66 11.51 -4.52
CA TYR A 266 2.85 11.32 -5.72
C TYR A 266 3.59 11.84 -6.95
N VAL A 267 3.26 11.26 -8.09
CA VAL A 267 3.60 11.79 -9.40
C VAL A 267 2.33 12.10 -10.19
N VAL A 268 2.35 13.19 -10.94
CA VAL A 268 1.25 13.58 -11.83
C VAL A 268 1.77 13.65 -13.26
N GLN A 269 1.08 12.99 -14.19
CA GLN A 269 1.44 12.99 -15.59
C GLN A 269 1.22 14.38 -16.21
N GLU A 270 2.17 14.84 -17.02
CA GLU A 270 2.09 16.11 -17.77
C GLU A 270 1.41 15.98 -19.14
#